data_AF-A0A529ZVL7-F1
#
_entry.id   AF-A0A529ZVL7-F1
#
_cell.length_a   1.000
_cell.length_b   1.000
_cell.length_c   1.000
_cell.angle_alpha   90.00
_cell.angle_beta   90.00
_cell.angle_gamma   90.00
#
_symmetry.space_group_name_H-M   'P 1'
#
loop_
_entity.id
_entity.type
_entity.pdbx_description
1 polymer ?
#
loop_
_entity_poly.entity_id
_entity_poly.type
_entity_poly.pdbx_seq_one_letter_code
_entity_poly.pdbx_strand_id
1 'polypeptide(L)'
;MARSAKRPKVVEPERGVLAEGAVAVGQLIASNPVLVGGSTAFLVTLFYVSANALWYQPFPHTGAFFATRSIENFPHTVSNEPETTINIVRQPPAQPVAKPDPIVQQVQGILKDLNFYDGTVDGLTGPATRKAIQAYQL
;
A
#
# COMPACT_ATOMS: atom_id res chain seq x y z
N MET A 1 81.30 32.89 50.50
CA MET A 1 79.86 33.25 50.41
C MET A 1 79.31 32.67 49.11
N ALA A 2 78.61 31.54 49.13
CA ALA A 2 78.03 30.95 47.92
C ALA A 2 76.54 31.35 47.85
N ARG A 3 76.19 32.14 46.84
CA ARG A 3 74.80 32.56 46.58
C ARG A 3 74.06 31.42 45.90
N SER A 4 73.17 30.76 46.64
CA SER A 4 72.25 29.75 46.12
C SER A 4 71.12 30.44 45.35
N ALA A 5 71.04 30.18 44.04
CA ALA A 5 69.96 30.69 43.20
C ALA A 5 68.69 29.84 43.42
N LYS A 6 67.61 30.46 43.90
CA LYS A 6 66.29 29.83 44.01
C LYS A 6 65.79 29.44 42.62
N ARG A 7 65.57 28.14 42.41
CA ARG A 7 64.93 27.59 41.21
C ARG A 7 63.49 28.13 41.09
N PRO A 8 63.01 28.55 39.91
CA PRO A 8 61.65 29.01 39.75
C PRO A 8 60.69 27.84 40.00
N LYS A 9 59.68 28.06 40.85
CA LYS A 9 58.62 27.09 41.11
C LYS A 9 57.73 27.07 39.87
N VAL A 10 57.66 25.93 39.19
CA VAL A 10 56.69 25.71 38.10
C VAL A 10 55.32 25.76 38.73
N VAL A 11 54.54 26.80 38.40
CA VAL A 11 53.14 26.90 38.80
C VAL A 11 52.38 26.04 37.80
N GLU A 12 52.03 24.82 38.20
CA GLU A 12 51.14 23.99 37.40
C GLU A 12 49.78 24.70 37.30
N PRO A 13 49.18 24.78 36.11
CA PRO A 13 47.86 25.37 35.96
C PRO A 13 46.89 24.51 36.75
N GLU A 14 46.22 25.10 37.75
CA GLU A 14 45.18 24.41 38.50
C GLU A 14 44.11 23.95 37.50
N ARG A 15 44.12 22.66 37.17
CA ARG A 15 43.07 22.05 36.36
C ARG A 15 41.81 22.12 37.21
N GLY A 16 41.02 23.16 36.98
CA GLY A 16 39.76 23.34 37.68
C GLY A 16 38.91 22.07 37.53
N VAL A 17 38.15 21.75 38.57
CA VAL A 17 37.32 20.53 38.69
C VAL A 17 36.45 20.26 37.45
N LEU A 18 36.03 21.33 36.75
CA LEU A 18 35.32 21.27 35.47
C LEU A 18 36.14 20.66 34.33
N ALA A 19 37.42 21.03 34.20
CA ALA A 19 38.32 20.51 33.18
C ALA A 19 38.65 19.03 33.44
N GLU A 20 38.81 18.66 34.71
CA GLU A 20 39.03 17.27 35.11
C GLU A 20 37.78 16.41 34.84
N GLY A 21 36.59 16.95 35.14
CA GLY A 21 35.32 16.32 34.79
C GLY A 21 35.13 16.12 33.29
N ALA A 22 35.49 17.12 32.46
CA ALA A 22 35.40 17.01 31.01
C ALA A 22 36.34 15.93 30.44
N VAL A 23 37.56 15.83 30.97
CA VAL A 23 38.52 14.77 30.57
C VAL A 23 38.00 13.39 30.98
N ALA A 24 37.44 13.24 32.18
CA ALA A 24 36.89 11.97 32.65
C ALA A 24 35.73 11.49 31.77
N VAL A 25 34.79 12.38 31.42
CA VAL A 25 33.68 12.06 30.50
C VAL A 25 34.21 11.73 29.10
N GLY A 26 35.18 12.49 28.61
CA GLY A 26 35.82 12.21 27.31
C GLY A 26 36.46 10.82 27.26
N GLN A 27 37.14 10.39 28.33
CA GLN A 27 37.71 9.04 28.43
C GLN A 27 36.63 7.96 28.48
N LEU A 28 35.53 8.18 29.20
CA LEU A 28 34.41 7.24 29.22
C LEU A 28 33.82 7.05 27.81
N ILE A 29 33.65 8.14 27.05
CA ILE A 29 33.17 8.08 25.66
C ILE A 29 34.17 7.33 24.77
N ALA A 30 35.46 7.66 24.88
CA ALA A 30 36.52 7.07 24.06
C ALA A 30 36.77 5.58 24.35
N SER A 31 36.42 5.10 25.55
CA SER A 31 36.59 3.70 25.92
C SER A 31 35.61 2.76 25.21
N ASN A 32 34.43 3.26 24.79
CA ASN A 32 33.47 2.46 24.04
C ASN A 32 32.64 3.30 23.03
N PRO A 33 33.28 3.82 21.97
CA PRO A 33 32.67 4.80 21.06
C PRO A 33 31.49 4.24 20.27
N VAL A 34 31.49 2.93 19.98
CA VAL A 34 30.40 2.27 19.24
C VAL A 34 29.12 2.23 20.07
N LEU A 35 29.21 1.86 21.35
CA LEU A 35 28.06 1.80 22.25
C LEU A 35 27.51 3.20 22.52
N VAL A 36 28.38 4.18 22.80
CA VAL A 36 27.98 5.56 23.08
C VAL A 36 27.39 6.22 21.84
N GLY A 37 28.05 6.09 20.69
CA GLY A 37 27.53 6.61 19.42
C GLY A 37 26.20 5.97 19.04
N GLY A 38 26.11 4.64 19.14
CA GLY A 38 24.90 3.88 18.80
C GLY A 38 23.70 4.24 19.68
N SER A 39 23.89 4.28 21.01
CA SER A 39 22.83 4.67 21.95
C SER A 39 22.39 6.12 21.76
N THR A 40 23.33 7.04 21.53
CA THR A 40 23.01 8.44 21.26
C THR A 40 22.19 8.59 19.97
N ALA A 41 22.65 7.99 18.87
CA ALA A 41 21.95 8.03 17.59
C ALA A 41 20.55 7.39 17.67
N PHE A 42 20.43 6.26 18.37
CA PHE A 42 19.15 5.60 18.62
C PHE A 42 18.18 6.51 19.38
N LEU A 43 18.61 7.10 20.50
CA LEU A 43 17.76 7.95 21.34
C LEU A 43 17.32 9.23 20.60
N VAL A 44 18.23 9.87 19.86
CA VAL A 44 17.90 11.05 19.04
C VAL A 44 16.84 10.70 17.99
N THR A 45 17.05 9.61 17.26
CA THR A 45 16.11 9.19 16.21
C THR A 45 14.76 8.79 16.79
N LEU A 46 14.75 8.00 17.87
CA LEU A 46 13.54 7.57 18.57
C LEU A 46 12.75 8.79 19.06
N PHE A 47 13.41 9.76 19.69
CA PHE A 47 12.76 10.96 20.19
C PHE A 47 12.20 11.81 19.06
N TYR A 48 12.94 11.99 17.97
CA TYR A 48 12.47 12.73 16.80
C TYR A 48 11.20 12.14 16.20
N VAL A 49 11.20 10.82 15.94
CA VAL A 49 10.03 10.12 15.38
C VAL A 49 8.86 10.13 16.36
N SER A 50 9.11 9.87 17.65
CA SER A 50 8.06 9.81 18.68
C SER A 50 7.41 11.18 18.93
N ALA A 51 8.22 12.23 19.03
CA ALA A 51 7.72 13.60 19.16
C ALA A 51 6.86 13.99 17.96
N ASN A 52 7.30 13.61 16.75
CA ASN A 52 6.52 13.86 15.54
C ASN A 52 5.19 13.08 15.53
N ALA A 53 5.22 11.80 15.88
CA ALA A 53 4.03 10.94 15.93
C ALA A 53 3.01 11.41 16.97
N LEU A 54 3.48 11.88 18.14
CA LEU A 54 2.60 12.35 19.21
C LEU A 54 1.99 13.73 18.94
N TRP A 55 2.73 14.63 18.27
CA TRP A 55 2.31 16.04 18.14
C TRP A 55 1.73 16.40 16.76
N TYR A 56 2.23 15.78 15.69
CA TYR A 56 1.89 16.16 14.30
C TYR A 56 0.95 15.16 13.60
N GLN A 57 0.35 14.23 14.34
CA GLN A 57 -0.76 13.39 13.85
C GLN A 57 -2.09 13.67 14.56
N PRO A 58 -2.65 14.89 14.51
CA PRO A 58 -3.90 15.22 15.20
C PRO A 58 -5.16 14.64 14.53
N PHE A 59 -5.07 14.18 13.27
CA PHE A 59 -6.24 13.77 12.49
C PHE A 59 -6.39 12.24 12.43
N PRO A 60 -7.56 11.68 12.82
CA PRO A 60 -7.85 10.27 12.65
C PRO A 60 -8.04 9.94 11.16
N HIS A 61 -7.51 8.79 10.73
CA HIS A 61 -7.72 8.31 9.37
C HIS A 61 -9.11 7.67 9.23
N THR A 62 -9.92 8.20 8.33
CA THR A 62 -11.27 7.71 8.02
C THR A 62 -11.27 6.39 7.21
N GLY A 63 -10.14 6.01 6.61
CA GLY A 63 -9.97 4.80 5.80
C GLY A 63 -9.47 3.55 6.55
N ALA A 64 -9.52 3.52 7.88
CA ALA A 64 -9.10 2.33 8.64
C ALA A 64 -10.12 1.19 8.48
N PHE A 65 -9.74 0.06 7.86
CA PHE A 65 -10.61 -1.09 7.65
C PHE A 65 -11.16 -1.71 8.95
N PHE A 66 -10.42 -1.59 10.06
CA PHE A 66 -10.82 -2.08 11.38
C PHE A 66 -10.49 -1.03 12.45
N ALA A 67 -11.51 -0.42 13.04
CA ALA A 67 -11.35 0.50 14.16
C ALA A 67 -11.40 -0.26 15.49
N THR A 68 -10.31 -0.22 16.27
CA THR A 68 -10.22 -0.89 17.59
C THR A 68 -10.59 0.01 18.77
N ARG A 69 -10.99 1.26 18.50
CA ARG A 69 -11.50 2.21 19.49
C ARG A 69 -12.69 2.99 18.94
N SER A 70 -13.72 3.21 19.75
CA SER A 70 -14.85 4.07 19.41
C SER A 70 -14.42 5.53 19.49
N ILE A 71 -14.25 6.17 18.32
CA ILE A 71 -14.05 7.63 18.26
C ILE A 71 -15.44 8.23 18.07
N GLU A 72 -15.94 8.88 19.12
CA GLU A 72 -17.32 9.37 19.23
C GLU A 72 -17.61 10.59 18.32
N ASN A 73 -16.55 11.27 17.87
CA ASN A 73 -16.68 12.50 17.09
C ASN A 73 -15.62 12.56 15.97
N PHE A 74 -15.85 11.82 14.88
CA PHE A 74 -15.07 12.05 13.66
C PHE A 74 -15.46 13.41 13.07
N PRO A 75 -14.52 14.35 12.87
CA PRO A 75 -14.82 15.52 12.07
C PRO A 75 -15.18 15.02 10.67
N HIS A 76 -16.45 15.15 10.29
CA HIS A 76 -16.91 14.92 8.93
C HIS A 76 -16.37 16.05 8.05
N THR A 77 -15.10 15.96 7.66
CA THR A 77 -14.66 16.69 6.48
C THR A 77 -15.43 16.09 5.31
N VAL A 78 -16.35 16.88 4.76
CA VAL A 78 -17.01 16.58 3.49
C VAL A 78 -15.90 16.61 2.43
N SER A 79 -15.16 15.52 2.31
CA SER A 79 -14.16 15.37 1.27
C SER A 79 -14.92 15.30 -0.05
N ASN A 80 -15.00 16.42 -0.76
CA ASN A 80 -15.34 16.45 -2.19
C ASN A 80 -14.21 15.83 -3.03
N GLU A 81 -13.52 14.82 -2.51
CA GLU A 81 -12.66 13.97 -3.31
C GLU A 81 -13.55 12.90 -3.95
N PRO A 82 -13.35 12.61 -5.24
CA PRO A 82 -14.04 11.49 -5.86
C PRO A 82 -13.62 10.24 -5.08
N GLU A 83 -14.54 9.67 -4.31
CA GLU A 83 -14.36 8.33 -3.74
C GLU A 83 -13.96 7.43 -4.91
N THR A 84 -12.75 6.87 -4.86
CA THR A 84 -12.35 5.78 -5.76
C THR A 84 -13.10 4.53 -5.31
N THR A 85 -14.42 4.55 -5.47
CA THR A 85 -15.25 3.37 -5.36
C THR A 85 -14.85 2.48 -6.52
N ILE A 86 -13.97 1.51 -6.24
CA ILE A 86 -13.67 0.43 -7.16
C ILE A 86 -14.97 -0.36 -7.30
N ASN A 87 -15.76 0.01 -8.31
CA ASN A 87 -16.99 -0.68 -8.63
C ASN A 87 -16.61 -2.04 -9.20
N ILE A 88 -16.65 -3.08 -8.36
CA ILE A 88 -16.46 -4.46 -8.80
C ILE A 88 -17.73 -4.87 -9.54
N VAL A 89 -17.89 -4.34 -10.76
CA VAL A 89 -18.86 -4.84 -11.71
C VAL A 89 -18.37 -6.23 -12.10
N ARG A 90 -19.08 -7.26 -11.65
CA ARG A 90 -18.94 -8.60 -12.22
C ARG A 90 -19.31 -8.44 -13.69
N GLN A 91 -18.31 -8.48 -14.57
CA GLN A 91 -18.56 -8.52 -16.01
C GLN A 91 -19.53 -9.69 -16.24
N PRO A 92 -20.73 -9.45 -16.82
CA PRO A 92 -21.65 -10.53 -17.13
C PRO A 92 -20.85 -11.61 -17.86
N PRO A 93 -21.02 -12.91 -17.52
CA PRO A 93 -20.31 -13.96 -18.23
C PRO A 93 -20.47 -13.70 -19.72
N ALA A 94 -19.36 -13.60 -20.45
CA ALA A 94 -19.39 -13.43 -21.89
C ALA A 94 -20.35 -14.51 -22.43
N GLN A 95 -21.45 -14.08 -23.03
CA GLN A 95 -22.45 -15.02 -23.53
C GLN A 95 -21.69 -16.00 -24.44
N PRO A 96 -21.80 -17.32 -24.20
CA PRO A 96 -21.09 -18.28 -25.04
C PRO A 96 -21.52 -18.02 -26.48
N VAL A 97 -20.57 -17.57 -27.30
CA VAL A 97 -20.80 -17.38 -28.73
C VAL A 97 -21.26 -18.72 -29.26
N ALA A 98 -22.51 -18.80 -29.71
CA ALA A 98 -23.10 -20.03 -30.19
C ALA A 98 -22.24 -20.55 -31.35
N LYS A 99 -21.65 -21.73 -31.18
CA LYS A 99 -20.83 -22.35 -32.21
C LYS A 99 -21.77 -22.95 -33.28
N PRO A 100 -21.46 -22.77 -34.57
CA PRO A 100 -22.17 -23.47 -35.65
C PRO A 100 -22.12 -24.98 -35.46
N ASP A 101 -23.28 -25.63 -35.55
CA ASP A 101 -23.41 -27.09 -35.53
C ASP A 101 -23.62 -27.62 -36.97
N PRO A 102 -22.77 -28.55 -37.45
CA PRO A 102 -22.88 -29.09 -38.80
C PRO A 102 -24.21 -29.81 -39.07
N ILE A 103 -24.83 -30.41 -38.04
CA ILE A 103 -26.14 -31.07 -38.19
C ILE A 103 -27.23 -30.02 -38.43
N VAL A 104 -27.16 -28.89 -37.71
CA VAL A 104 -28.11 -27.79 -37.87
C VAL A 104 -27.97 -27.15 -39.27
N GLN A 105 -26.75 -27.05 -39.80
CA GLN A 105 -26.52 -26.59 -41.17
C GLN A 105 -27.21 -27.50 -42.19
N GLN A 106 -27.08 -28.82 -42.04
CA GLN A 106 -27.72 -29.76 -42.93
C GLN A 106 -29.25 -29.66 -42.88
N VAL A 107 -29.83 -29.58 -41.66
CA VAL A 107 -31.28 -29.42 -41.47
C VAL A 107 -31.78 -28.11 -42.08
N GLN A 108 -31.07 -26.99 -41.86
CA GLN A 108 -31.40 -25.70 -42.46
C GLN A 108 -31.34 -25.75 -44.00
N GLY A 109 -30.37 -26.47 -44.59
CA GLY A 109 -30.29 -26.67 -46.03
C GLY A 109 -31.50 -27.40 -46.59
N ILE A 110 -31.89 -28.52 -45.97
CA ILE A 110 -33.07 -29.30 -46.38
C ILE A 110 -34.34 -28.45 -46.23
N LEU A 111 -34.51 -27.75 -45.11
CA LEU A 111 -35.68 -26.89 -44.90
C LEU A 111 -35.74 -25.72 -45.89
N LYS A 112 -34.59 -25.25 -46.38
CA LYS A 112 -34.51 -24.20 -47.40
C LYS A 112 -34.93 -24.73 -48.77
N ASP A 113 -34.45 -25.90 -49.16
CA ASP A 113 -34.85 -26.55 -50.41
C ASP A 113 -36.35 -26.86 -50.45
N LEU A 114 -36.94 -27.14 -49.29
CA LEU A 114 -38.37 -27.36 -49.13
C LEU A 114 -39.19 -26.06 -48.97
N ASN A 115 -38.57 -24.88 -49.09
CA ASN A 115 -39.18 -23.55 -48.93
C ASN A 115 -39.80 -23.28 -47.53
N PHE A 116 -39.34 -23.96 -46.47
CA PHE A 116 -39.75 -23.70 -45.09
C PHE A 116 -38.77 -22.77 -44.34
N TYR A 117 -37.56 -22.57 -44.85
CA TYR A 117 -36.51 -21.77 -44.20
C TYR A 117 -35.97 -20.65 -45.10
N ASP A 118 -36.29 -19.40 -44.75
CA ASP A 118 -35.87 -18.20 -45.48
C ASP A 118 -34.49 -17.65 -45.06
N GLY A 119 -33.90 -18.22 -44.02
CA GLY A 119 -32.66 -17.73 -43.42
C GLY A 119 -31.38 -18.17 -44.15
N THR A 120 -30.23 -17.69 -43.64
CA THR A 120 -28.91 -18.21 -43.98
C THR A 120 -28.66 -19.56 -43.32
N VAL A 121 -28.02 -20.48 -44.04
CA VAL A 121 -27.60 -21.77 -43.50
C VAL A 121 -26.31 -21.55 -42.71
N ASP A 122 -26.47 -21.13 -41.45
CA ASP A 122 -25.39 -20.70 -40.56
C ASP A 122 -25.06 -21.75 -39.48
N GLY A 123 -25.89 -22.77 -39.32
CA GLY A 123 -25.71 -23.82 -38.31
C GLY A 123 -26.10 -23.40 -36.91
N LEU A 124 -26.80 -22.28 -36.77
CA LEU A 124 -27.23 -21.77 -35.48
C LEU A 124 -28.70 -22.09 -35.26
N THR A 125 -28.99 -22.63 -34.07
CA THR A 125 -30.37 -22.91 -33.65
C THR A 125 -31.05 -21.63 -33.19
N GLY A 126 -31.39 -20.77 -34.15
CA GLY A 126 -32.05 -19.49 -33.94
C GLY A 126 -33.58 -19.55 -33.98
N PRO A 127 -34.26 -18.41 -33.76
CA PRO A 127 -35.72 -18.30 -33.90
C PRO A 127 -36.22 -18.70 -35.29
N ALA A 128 -35.50 -18.34 -36.35
CA ALA A 128 -35.84 -18.72 -37.73
C ALA A 128 -35.77 -20.23 -37.95
N THR A 129 -34.70 -20.89 -37.46
CA THR A 129 -34.52 -22.34 -37.55
C THR A 129 -35.65 -23.08 -36.84
N ARG A 130 -36.03 -22.63 -35.63
CA ARG A 130 -37.15 -23.24 -34.87
C ARG A 130 -38.50 -23.05 -35.58
N LYS A 131 -38.77 -21.88 -36.14
CA LYS A 131 -40.01 -21.62 -36.90
C LYS A 131 -40.12 -22.53 -38.12
N ALA A 132 -39.04 -22.70 -38.87
CA ALA A 132 -39.02 -23.56 -40.05
C ALA A 132 -39.25 -25.04 -39.69
N ILE A 133 -38.62 -25.52 -38.62
CA ILE A 133 -38.86 -26.89 -38.10
C ILE A 133 -40.32 -27.05 -37.70
N GLN A 134 -40.91 -26.07 -37.00
CA GLN A 134 -42.30 -26.13 -36.59
C GLN A 134 -43.25 -26.13 -37.80
N ALA A 135 -42.98 -25.30 -38.81
CA ALA A 135 -43.79 -25.24 -40.02
C ALA A 135 -43.73 -26.55 -40.84
N TYR A 136 -42.59 -27.24 -40.84
CA TYR A 136 -42.44 -28.54 -41.47
C TYR A 136 -43.18 -29.67 -40.73
N GLN A 137 -43.41 -29.53 -39.42
CA GLN A 137 -44.07 -30.54 -38.59
C GLN A 137 -45.61 -30.43 -38.59
N LEU A 138 -46.16 -29.37 -39.16
CA LEU A 138 -47.61 -29.16 -39.33
C LEU A 138 -48.11 -29.83 -40.61
#